data_AF-A0A7C6SZV8-F1
#
_entry.id   AF-A0A7C6SZV8-F1
#
_cell.length_a   1.000
_cell.length_b   1.000
_cell.length_c   1.000
_cell.angle_alpha   90.00
_cell.angle_beta   90.00
_cell.angle_gamma   90.00
#
_symmetry.space_group_name_H-M   'P 1'
#
loop_
_entity.id
_entity.type
_entity.pdbx_description
1 polymer ?
#
loop_
_entity_poly.entity_id
_entity_poly.type
_entity_poly.pdbx_seq_one_letter_code
_entity_poly.pdbx_strand_id
1 'polypeptide(L)'
;MGSLMILIGWLLDVLSLKGLSDAIFTRFAALRDPDYPVHRAVWGLLAKGQVEKALELSRGRWEVSGSPRAGRDYIHVLLRKREFSLAEEVAAELAERNPQNAWLRVLYADIVRFFSDQGNPERALEIYRQADPLCTAMLPDHYPLSVLLKRVTRIHRERGEEEALLESMERFLSLKSTNFHHEEFILLAELHLKRGDRERAKEVLETGCQAKVRDVHLREAWRRMGFGDPPPIPPRKKALPDLSGFEKIPVRTKLLTEADDPAETVKSYVEGDLKRGDVVAFSSCVAAIMEGRMLMEGTVPISRLARFTSRLIAGRHPVGGFTSSAPMANALSAQTALEEVGSLRILAAIVAGGIGKLLGKDGWFYVVAGPQVAQIDDILGSLPPYDYYVMLGPGDPYLLSNRISRELGEGVGAAIVDANDLGIAWAVGYSDGVDAKALETGMADNPAGNQDQMTPIVVVRRAAEGEVGLLTSSH
;
A
#
# COMPACT_ATOMS: atom_id res chain seq x y z
N MET A 1 -8.93 -37.40 -7.51
CA MET A 1 -9.21 -36.34 -8.52
C MET A 1 -8.63 -34.99 -8.10
N GLY A 2 -8.83 -34.52 -6.86
CA GLY A 2 -8.30 -33.24 -6.35
C GLY A 2 -6.80 -33.02 -6.54
N SER A 3 -5.94 -33.93 -6.07
CA SER A 3 -4.48 -33.78 -6.18
C SER A 3 -3.97 -33.69 -7.62
N LEU A 4 -4.60 -34.40 -8.56
CA LEU A 4 -4.27 -34.29 -9.99
C LEU A 4 -4.63 -32.90 -10.53
N MET A 5 -5.80 -32.36 -10.15
CA MET A 5 -6.19 -31.01 -10.53
C MET A 5 -5.22 -29.97 -9.96
N ILE A 6 -4.74 -30.13 -8.72
CA ILE A 6 -3.74 -29.22 -8.14
C ILE A 6 -2.43 -29.25 -8.91
N LEU A 7 -1.96 -30.41 -9.35
CA LEU A 7 -0.77 -30.52 -10.21
C LEU A 7 -0.97 -29.83 -11.57
N ILE A 8 -2.16 -29.98 -12.18
CA ILE A 8 -2.52 -29.26 -13.41
C ILE A 8 -2.54 -27.76 -13.17
N GLY A 9 -3.13 -27.31 -12.06
CA GLY A 9 -3.15 -25.90 -11.65
C GLY A 9 -1.73 -25.33 -11.54
N TRP A 10 -0.82 -26.05 -10.88
CA TRP A 10 0.60 -25.68 -10.79
C TRP A 10 1.28 -25.57 -12.15
N LEU A 11 1.07 -26.54 -13.05
CA LEU A 11 1.64 -26.49 -14.40
C LEU A 11 1.18 -25.22 -15.13
N LEU A 12 -0.13 -24.94 -15.09
CA LEU A 12 -0.71 -23.74 -15.71
C LEU A 12 -0.18 -22.45 -15.07
N ASP A 13 0.04 -22.46 -13.75
CA ASP A 13 0.61 -21.34 -13.00
C ASP A 13 2.03 -20.99 -13.46
N VAL A 14 2.89 -22.00 -13.59
CA VAL A 14 4.26 -21.87 -14.11
C VAL A 14 4.24 -21.33 -15.54
N LEU A 15 3.33 -21.84 -16.37
CA LEU A 15 3.09 -21.39 -17.74
C LEU A 15 2.40 -20.01 -17.82
N SER A 16 2.15 -19.35 -16.68
CA SER A 16 1.57 -18.01 -16.60
C SER A 16 0.12 -17.92 -17.12
N LEU A 17 -0.61 -19.03 -17.06
CA LEU A 17 -2.03 -19.14 -17.37
C LEU A 17 -2.88 -18.95 -16.12
N LYS A 18 -2.69 -17.81 -15.44
CA LYS A 18 -3.20 -17.51 -14.09
C LYS A 18 -4.72 -17.63 -13.95
N GLY A 19 -5.49 -17.16 -14.94
CA GLY A 19 -6.94 -17.29 -14.93
C GLY A 19 -7.43 -18.75 -14.85
N LEU A 20 -6.68 -19.70 -15.45
CA LEU A 20 -6.99 -21.12 -15.37
C LEU A 20 -6.47 -21.75 -14.08
N SER A 21 -5.22 -21.44 -13.67
CA SER A 21 -4.65 -21.99 -12.44
C SER A 21 -5.44 -21.55 -11.20
N ASP A 22 -5.80 -20.28 -11.10
CA ASP A 22 -6.58 -19.75 -9.98
C ASP A 22 -8.00 -20.33 -9.95
N ALA A 23 -8.65 -20.51 -11.11
CA ALA A 23 -9.95 -21.16 -11.18
C ALA A 23 -9.90 -22.63 -10.70
N ILE A 24 -8.81 -23.33 -11.02
CA ILE A 24 -8.56 -24.70 -10.54
C ILE A 24 -8.31 -24.69 -9.03
N PHE A 25 -7.40 -23.85 -8.54
CA PHE A 25 -7.09 -23.78 -7.10
C PHE A 25 -8.34 -23.44 -6.30
N THR A 26 -9.08 -22.40 -6.67
CA THR A 26 -10.35 -21.99 -6.03
C THR A 26 -11.36 -23.12 -5.94
N ARG A 27 -11.40 -24.01 -6.94
CA ARG A 27 -12.38 -25.10 -7.01
C ARG A 27 -11.93 -26.37 -6.30
N PHE A 28 -10.64 -26.67 -6.30
CA PHE A 28 -10.13 -28.00 -5.95
C PHE A 28 -9.14 -28.03 -4.80
N ALA A 29 -8.62 -26.88 -4.34
CA ALA A 29 -7.68 -26.86 -3.22
C ALA A 29 -8.36 -27.32 -1.93
N ALA A 30 -7.65 -28.15 -1.19
CA ALA A 30 -8.06 -28.68 0.09
C ALA A 30 -7.03 -28.34 1.18
N LEU A 31 -7.46 -28.38 2.44
CA LEU A 31 -6.63 -28.06 3.61
C LEU A 31 -5.28 -28.82 3.72
N ARG A 32 -5.15 -29.98 3.06
CA ARG A 32 -3.89 -30.77 3.04
C ARG A 32 -2.96 -30.43 1.86
N ASP A 33 -3.41 -29.65 0.89
CA ASP A 33 -2.57 -29.20 -0.22
C ASP A 33 -1.53 -28.17 0.25
N PRO A 34 -0.47 -27.89 -0.53
CA PRO A 34 0.53 -26.88 -0.15
C PRO A 34 -0.07 -25.48 0.06
N ASP A 35 0.62 -24.63 0.84
CA ASP A 35 0.13 -23.30 1.21
C ASP A 35 -0.24 -22.42 0.02
N TYR A 36 0.56 -22.44 -1.06
CA TYR A 36 0.32 -21.53 -2.19
C TYR A 36 -1.00 -21.80 -2.93
N PRO A 37 -1.33 -23.02 -3.39
CA PRO A 37 -2.65 -23.31 -3.95
C PRO A 37 -3.81 -22.95 -3.01
N VAL A 38 -3.67 -23.22 -1.71
CA VAL A 38 -4.72 -22.91 -0.74
C VAL A 38 -4.88 -21.40 -0.57
N HIS A 39 -3.78 -20.65 -0.47
CA HIS A 39 -3.77 -19.19 -0.46
C HIS A 39 -4.48 -18.60 -1.68
N ARG A 40 -4.15 -19.08 -2.90
CA ARG A 40 -4.83 -18.65 -4.14
C ARG A 40 -6.32 -18.99 -4.13
N ALA A 41 -6.68 -20.14 -3.55
CA ALA A 41 -8.08 -20.55 -3.43
C ALA A 41 -8.86 -19.65 -2.45
N VAL A 42 -8.28 -19.29 -1.30
CA VAL A 42 -8.86 -18.34 -0.34
C VAL A 42 -9.15 -17.00 -1.03
N TRP A 43 -8.18 -16.45 -1.77
CA TRP A 43 -8.39 -15.23 -2.55
C TRP A 43 -9.52 -15.36 -3.58
N GLY A 44 -9.54 -16.46 -4.34
CA GLY A 44 -10.58 -16.70 -5.33
C GLY A 44 -11.98 -16.90 -4.73
N LEU A 45 -12.09 -17.42 -3.50
CA LEU A 45 -13.35 -17.51 -2.76
C LEU A 45 -13.80 -16.13 -2.27
N LEU A 46 -12.89 -15.33 -1.71
CA LEU A 46 -13.18 -13.97 -1.26
C LEU A 46 -13.65 -13.08 -2.43
N ALA A 47 -12.96 -13.14 -3.57
CA ALA A 47 -13.34 -12.40 -4.78
C ALA A 47 -14.74 -12.78 -5.31
N LYS A 48 -15.23 -13.99 -5.00
CA LYS A 48 -16.58 -14.46 -5.34
C LYS A 48 -17.62 -14.18 -4.25
N GLY A 49 -17.25 -13.45 -3.19
CA GLY A 49 -18.10 -13.22 -2.02
C GLY A 49 -18.37 -14.47 -1.18
N GLN A 50 -17.63 -15.57 -1.39
CA GLN A 50 -17.80 -16.84 -0.67
C GLN A 50 -17.02 -16.85 0.65
N VAL A 51 -17.28 -15.85 1.50
CA VAL A 51 -16.50 -15.59 2.73
C VAL A 51 -16.51 -16.78 3.69
N GLU A 52 -17.64 -17.47 3.89
CA GLU A 52 -17.69 -18.62 4.79
C GLU A 52 -16.83 -19.80 4.31
N LYS A 53 -16.77 -20.04 3.01
CA LYS A 53 -15.90 -21.08 2.45
C LYS A 53 -14.43 -20.70 2.57
N ALA A 54 -14.12 -19.41 2.37
CA ALA A 54 -12.77 -18.89 2.57
C ALA A 54 -12.34 -19.10 4.04
N LEU A 55 -13.23 -18.81 4.99
CA LEU A 55 -13.01 -19.01 6.43
C LEU A 55 -12.73 -20.47 6.77
N GLU A 56 -13.59 -21.39 6.32
CA GLU A 56 -13.41 -22.83 6.57
C GLU A 56 -12.06 -23.32 6.01
N LEU A 57 -11.74 -22.93 4.78
CA LEU A 57 -10.50 -23.34 4.11
C LEU A 57 -9.25 -22.75 4.78
N SER A 58 -9.25 -21.45 5.09
CA SER A 58 -8.11 -20.79 5.74
C SER A 58 -7.89 -21.30 7.16
N ARG A 59 -8.97 -21.50 7.93
CA ARG A 59 -8.91 -22.07 9.27
C ARG A 59 -8.35 -23.49 9.24
N GLY A 60 -8.93 -24.36 8.42
CA GLY A 60 -8.47 -25.74 8.29
C GLY A 60 -7.02 -25.83 7.83
N ARG A 61 -6.58 -24.92 6.95
CA ARG A 61 -5.18 -24.86 6.52
C ARG A 61 -4.25 -24.39 7.63
N TRP A 62 -4.65 -23.41 8.41
CA TRP A 62 -3.91 -22.97 9.60
C TRP A 62 -3.74 -24.12 10.60
N GLU A 63 -4.83 -24.84 10.91
CA GLU A 63 -4.82 -25.98 11.83
C GLU A 63 -3.89 -27.12 11.36
N VAL A 64 -3.80 -27.37 10.05
CA VAL A 64 -2.94 -28.43 9.49
C VAL A 64 -1.48 -28.01 9.38
N SER A 65 -1.20 -26.78 8.93
CA SER A 65 0.16 -26.37 8.56
C SER A 65 0.89 -25.58 9.64
N GLY A 66 0.17 -24.77 10.41
CA GLY A 66 0.76 -23.79 11.32
C GLY A 66 1.70 -22.79 10.65
N SER A 67 1.66 -22.64 9.31
CA SER A 67 2.64 -21.83 8.60
C SER A 67 2.31 -20.32 8.66
N PRO A 68 3.32 -19.44 8.55
CA PRO A 68 3.10 -18.00 8.49
C PRO A 68 2.10 -17.54 7.41
N ARG A 69 2.16 -18.14 6.21
CA ARG A 69 1.21 -17.84 5.13
C ARG A 69 -0.22 -18.22 5.51
N ALA A 70 -0.42 -19.44 6.00
CA ALA A 70 -1.74 -19.94 6.36
C ALA A 70 -2.36 -19.16 7.53
N GLY A 71 -1.55 -18.85 8.55
CA GLY A 71 -1.99 -18.05 9.70
C GLY A 71 -2.39 -16.64 9.28
N ARG A 72 -1.60 -15.99 8.41
CA ARG A 72 -1.94 -14.67 7.86
C ARG A 72 -3.24 -14.70 7.06
N ASP A 73 -3.43 -15.70 6.19
CA ASP A 73 -4.66 -15.80 5.40
C ASP A 73 -5.88 -15.94 6.31
N TYR A 74 -5.79 -16.78 7.35
CA TYR A 74 -6.86 -16.94 8.31
C TYR A 74 -7.16 -15.65 9.07
N ILE A 75 -6.14 -14.95 9.58
CA ILE A 75 -6.28 -13.64 10.24
C ILE A 75 -7.01 -12.65 9.33
N HIS A 76 -6.62 -12.52 8.06
CA HIS A 76 -7.24 -11.55 7.14
C HIS A 76 -8.70 -11.91 6.79
N VAL A 77 -9.06 -13.20 6.76
CA VAL A 77 -10.47 -13.60 6.64
C VAL A 77 -11.27 -13.23 7.90
N LEU A 78 -10.70 -13.41 9.09
CA LEU A 78 -11.31 -13.01 10.35
C LEU A 78 -11.51 -11.49 10.44
N LEU A 79 -10.49 -10.71 10.06
CA LEU A 79 -10.57 -9.25 10.00
C LEU A 79 -11.69 -8.78 9.06
N ARG A 80 -11.80 -9.39 7.87
CA ARG A 80 -12.92 -9.13 6.95
C ARG A 80 -14.29 -9.42 7.58
N LYS A 81 -14.39 -10.48 8.38
CA LYS A 81 -15.60 -10.83 9.13
C LYS A 81 -15.83 -10.01 10.39
N ARG A 82 -14.90 -9.10 10.74
CA ARG A 82 -14.91 -8.32 11.98
C ARG A 82 -14.81 -9.21 13.24
N GLU A 83 -14.21 -10.38 13.13
CA GLU A 83 -13.93 -11.30 14.24
C GLU A 83 -12.58 -10.96 14.90
N PHE A 84 -12.45 -9.73 15.42
CA PHE A 84 -11.17 -9.17 15.85
C PHE A 84 -10.52 -9.90 17.02
N SER A 85 -11.30 -10.35 18.01
CA SER A 85 -10.77 -11.12 19.14
C SER A 85 -10.12 -12.42 18.70
N LEU A 86 -10.75 -13.14 17.77
CA LEU A 86 -10.20 -14.39 17.24
C LEU A 86 -8.99 -14.12 16.34
N ALA A 87 -9.00 -13.03 15.56
CA ALA A 87 -7.84 -12.61 14.78
C ALA A 87 -6.63 -12.32 15.68
N GLU A 88 -6.86 -11.70 16.85
CA GLU A 88 -5.85 -11.44 17.86
C GLU A 88 -5.28 -12.73 18.46
N GLU A 89 -6.13 -13.69 18.85
CA GLU A 89 -5.71 -15.00 19.37
C GLU A 89 -4.82 -15.74 18.35
N VAL A 90 -5.23 -15.78 17.09
CA VAL A 90 -4.46 -16.42 16.01
C VAL A 90 -3.14 -15.68 15.77
N ALA A 91 -3.13 -14.34 15.79
CA ALA A 91 -1.90 -13.56 15.63
C ALA A 91 -0.91 -13.78 16.77
N ALA A 92 -1.40 -13.88 18.01
CA ALA A 92 -0.59 -14.20 19.19
C ALA A 92 0.04 -15.59 19.05
N GLU A 93 -0.77 -16.62 18.75
CA GLU A 93 -0.32 -17.99 18.55
C GLU A 93 0.70 -18.09 17.41
N LEU A 94 0.44 -17.38 16.30
CA LEU A 94 1.33 -17.36 15.14
C LEU A 94 2.70 -16.76 15.48
N ALA A 95 2.74 -15.68 16.26
CA ALA A 95 3.98 -15.06 16.72
C ALA A 95 4.74 -15.97 17.72
N GLU A 96 4.04 -16.66 18.61
CA GLU A 96 4.63 -17.60 19.57
C GLU A 96 5.25 -18.83 18.90
N ARG A 97 4.59 -19.37 17.87
CA ARG A 97 5.12 -20.48 17.05
C ARG A 97 6.36 -20.09 16.24
N ASN A 98 6.56 -18.78 16.00
CA ASN A 98 7.61 -18.25 15.15
C ASN A 98 8.40 -17.13 15.86
N PRO A 99 9.07 -17.42 16.98
CA PRO A 99 9.62 -16.39 17.88
C PRO A 99 10.75 -15.55 17.26
N GLN A 100 11.37 -16.01 16.17
CA GLN A 100 12.42 -15.29 15.45
C GLN A 100 11.90 -14.42 14.31
N ASN A 101 10.59 -14.45 14.03
CA ASN A 101 9.98 -13.68 12.95
C ASN A 101 9.45 -12.34 13.48
N ALA A 102 10.22 -11.28 13.27
CA ALA A 102 9.87 -9.93 13.72
C ALA A 102 8.49 -9.49 13.20
N TRP A 103 8.17 -9.79 11.94
CA TRP A 103 6.93 -9.36 11.27
C TRP A 103 5.68 -9.95 11.89
N LEU A 104 5.74 -11.20 12.36
CA LEU A 104 4.61 -11.84 13.02
C LEU A 104 4.34 -11.21 14.39
N ARG A 105 5.39 -10.76 15.09
CA ARG A 105 5.26 -10.00 16.35
C ARG A 105 4.69 -8.60 16.09
N VAL A 106 5.13 -7.92 15.02
CA VAL A 106 4.58 -6.62 14.60
C VAL A 106 3.12 -6.76 14.20
N LEU A 107 2.75 -7.80 13.42
CA LEU A 107 1.35 -8.08 13.08
C LEU A 107 0.49 -8.25 14.32
N TYR A 108 0.93 -9.05 15.29
CA TYR A 108 0.19 -9.22 16.54
C TYR A 108 -0.03 -7.88 17.26
N ALA A 109 1.01 -7.06 17.40
CA ALA A 109 0.87 -5.72 17.97
C ALA A 109 -0.06 -4.80 17.16
N ASP A 110 -0.01 -4.87 15.83
CA ASP A 110 -0.88 -4.11 14.92
C ASP A 110 -2.35 -4.57 15.04
N ILE A 111 -2.64 -5.87 15.21
CA ILE A 111 -4.01 -6.34 15.53
C ILE A 111 -4.51 -5.70 16.83
N VAL A 112 -3.69 -5.75 17.89
CA VAL A 112 -4.02 -5.14 19.19
C VAL A 112 -4.22 -3.62 19.09
N ARG A 113 -3.44 -2.94 18.25
CA ARG A 113 -3.47 -1.47 18.12
C ARG A 113 -4.63 -0.97 17.25
N PHE A 114 -4.91 -1.64 16.14
CA PHE A 114 -5.77 -1.11 15.08
C PHE A 114 -7.13 -1.82 14.97
N PHE A 115 -7.27 -3.04 15.48
CA PHE A 115 -8.47 -3.85 15.25
C PHE A 115 -9.23 -4.26 16.52
N SER A 116 -8.59 -4.36 17.69
CA SER A 116 -9.32 -4.64 18.94
C SER A 116 -10.33 -3.51 19.25
N ASP A 117 -11.48 -3.83 19.86
CA ASP A 117 -12.68 -2.96 19.99
C ASP A 117 -12.47 -1.52 20.50
N GLN A 118 -11.36 -1.23 21.19
CA GLN A 118 -11.00 0.14 21.60
C GLN A 118 -9.56 0.53 21.21
N GLY A 119 -8.81 -0.37 20.59
CA GLY A 119 -7.34 -0.31 20.50
C GLY A 119 -6.70 -0.34 21.89
N ASN A 120 -5.61 -1.09 22.07
CA ASN A 120 -4.86 -1.08 23.33
C ASN A 120 -3.42 -0.62 23.07
N PRO A 121 -3.16 0.70 23.00
CA PRO A 121 -1.84 1.23 22.66
C PRO A 121 -0.77 0.84 23.70
N GLU A 122 -1.14 0.66 24.97
CA GLU A 122 -0.23 0.20 26.02
C GLU A 122 0.23 -1.22 25.77
N ARG A 123 -0.70 -2.15 25.56
CA ARG A 123 -0.39 -3.55 25.28
C ARG A 123 0.32 -3.70 23.93
N ALA A 124 -0.08 -2.94 22.92
CA ALA A 124 0.61 -2.91 21.64
C ALA A 124 2.06 -2.45 21.82
N LEU A 125 2.32 -1.40 22.60
CA LEU A 125 3.67 -0.92 22.90
C LEU A 125 4.54 -1.96 23.59
N GLU A 126 3.98 -2.73 24.53
CA GLU A 126 4.70 -3.85 25.16
C GLU A 126 5.11 -4.91 24.14
N ILE A 127 4.23 -5.26 23.20
CA ILE A 127 4.52 -6.23 22.15
C ILE A 127 5.54 -5.66 21.14
N TYR A 128 5.42 -4.39 20.74
CA TYR A 128 6.40 -3.71 19.88
C TYR A 128 7.79 -3.69 20.50
N ARG A 129 7.91 -3.44 21.81
CA ARG A 129 9.20 -3.51 22.53
C ARG A 129 9.85 -4.90 22.45
N GLN A 130 9.04 -5.96 22.38
CA GLN A 130 9.55 -7.32 22.19
C GLN A 130 9.96 -7.59 20.73
N ALA A 131 9.36 -6.90 19.76
CA ALA A 131 9.76 -6.96 18.36
C ALA A 131 11.05 -6.17 18.07
N ASP A 132 11.37 -5.15 18.87
CA ASP A 132 12.51 -4.24 18.65
C ASP A 132 13.87 -4.95 18.48
N PRO A 133 14.28 -5.90 19.34
CA PRO A 133 15.54 -6.60 19.15
C PRO A 133 15.57 -7.44 17.86
N LEU A 134 14.42 -7.99 17.46
CA LEU A 134 14.30 -8.77 16.22
C LEU A 134 14.43 -7.87 14.99
N CYS A 135 13.74 -6.72 14.98
CA CYS A 135 13.88 -5.72 13.91
C CYS A 135 15.31 -5.16 13.84
N THR A 136 15.95 -4.91 14.99
CA THR A 136 17.33 -4.42 15.06
C THR A 136 18.33 -5.45 14.51
N ALA A 137 18.09 -6.74 14.75
CA ALA A 137 18.94 -7.81 14.22
C ALA A 137 18.87 -7.97 12.68
N MET A 138 17.89 -7.34 12.02
CA MET A 138 17.76 -7.35 10.55
C MET A 138 18.61 -6.29 9.85
N LEU A 139 19.27 -5.40 10.59
CA LEU A 139 20.19 -4.41 10.02
C LEU A 139 21.31 -5.10 9.19
N PRO A 140 21.76 -4.51 8.07
CA PRO A 140 21.52 -3.13 7.62
C PRO A 140 20.21 -2.92 6.84
N ASP A 141 19.29 -3.89 6.83
CA ASP A 141 17.96 -3.67 6.28
C ASP A 141 17.15 -2.79 7.24
N HIS A 142 16.99 -1.52 6.91
CA HIS A 142 16.48 -0.51 7.85
C HIS A 142 14.95 -0.44 7.94
N TYR A 143 14.22 -0.96 6.94
CA TYR A 143 12.77 -0.79 6.89
C TYR A 143 11.99 -1.53 8.00
N PRO A 144 12.40 -2.73 8.51
CA PRO A 144 11.71 -3.37 9.63
C PRO A 144 11.69 -2.49 10.88
N LEU A 145 12.84 -1.93 11.23
CA LEU A 145 12.93 -1.03 12.38
C LEU A 145 12.22 0.31 12.12
N SER A 146 12.18 0.77 10.86
CA SER A 146 11.41 1.97 10.48
C SER A 146 9.91 1.80 10.71
N VAL A 147 9.34 0.66 10.28
CA VAL A 147 7.93 0.31 10.50
C VAL A 147 7.62 0.30 12.00
N LEU A 148 8.47 -0.37 12.78
CA LEU A 148 8.31 -0.44 14.24
C LEU A 148 8.35 0.95 14.89
N LEU A 149 9.36 1.76 14.57
CA LEU A 149 9.53 3.08 15.17
C LEU A 149 8.40 4.04 14.77
N LYS A 150 7.82 3.93 13.57
CA LYS A 150 6.61 4.66 13.18
C LYS A 150 5.44 4.36 14.13
N ARG A 151 5.29 3.12 14.62
CA ARG A 151 4.28 2.75 15.63
C ARG A 151 4.63 3.31 17.01
N VAL A 152 5.85 3.06 17.47
CA VAL A 152 6.32 3.41 18.82
C VAL A 152 6.30 4.92 19.05
N THR A 153 6.83 5.70 18.11
CA THR A 153 6.84 7.17 18.18
C THR A 153 5.42 7.73 18.24
N ARG A 154 4.49 7.20 17.44
CA ARG A 154 3.08 7.60 17.47
C ARG A 154 2.43 7.35 18.83
N ILE A 155 2.69 6.20 19.46
CA ILE A 155 2.16 5.89 20.79
C ILE A 155 2.77 6.82 21.86
N HIS A 156 4.08 7.08 21.82
CA HIS A 156 4.71 8.05 22.74
C HIS A 156 4.13 9.46 22.58
N ARG A 157 3.85 9.88 21.34
CA ARG A 157 3.17 11.14 21.04
C ARG A 157 1.77 11.19 21.64
N GLU A 158 0.97 10.15 21.41
CA GLU A 158 -0.41 10.03 21.94
C GLU A 158 -0.43 10.05 23.48
N ARG A 159 0.60 9.52 24.13
CA ARG A 159 0.75 9.49 25.60
C ARG A 159 1.41 10.75 26.20
N GLY A 160 1.93 11.66 25.38
CA GLY A 160 2.67 12.84 25.85
C GLY A 160 4.01 12.51 26.51
N GLU A 161 4.62 11.36 26.18
CA GLU A 161 5.90 10.91 26.74
C GLU A 161 7.08 11.55 26.01
N GLU A 162 7.34 12.83 26.31
CA GLU A 162 8.24 13.67 25.51
C GLU A 162 9.68 13.14 25.37
N GLU A 163 10.27 12.60 26.45
CA GLU A 163 11.63 12.04 26.39
C GLU A 163 11.71 10.79 25.51
N ALA A 164 10.79 9.85 25.71
CA ALA A 164 10.71 8.63 24.91
C ALA A 164 10.35 8.93 23.45
N LEU A 165 9.49 9.92 23.21
CA LEU A 165 9.18 10.42 21.88
C LEU A 165 10.43 10.96 21.19
N LEU A 166 11.18 11.84 21.85
CA LEU A 166 12.40 12.40 21.25
C LEU A 166 13.41 11.30 20.92
N GLU A 167 13.69 10.40 21.87
CA GLU A 167 14.65 9.31 21.68
C GLU A 167 14.26 8.41 20.50
N SER A 168 13.00 7.98 20.46
CA SER A 168 12.49 7.12 19.39
C SER A 168 12.45 7.83 18.03
N MET A 169 12.16 9.14 17.99
CA MET A 169 12.19 9.92 16.75
C MET A 169 13.61 10.15 16.22
N GLU A 170 14.58 10.43 17.08
CA GLU A 170 15.99 10.54 16.68
C GLU A 170 16.51 9.20 16.14
N ARG A 171 16.19 8.10 16.82
CA ARG A 171 16.50 6.76 16.32
C ARG A 171 15.84 6.51 14.96
N PHE A 172 14.59 6.94 14.77
CA PHE A 172 13.89 6.75 13.50
C PHE A 172 14.50 7.60 12.37
N LEU A 173 14.81 8.87 12.64
CA LEU A 173 15.49 9.75 11.68
C LEU A 173 16.86 9.20 11.26
N SER A 174 17.60 8.59 12.20
CA SER A 174 18.92 7.99 11.93
C SER A 174 18.91 6.89 10.88
N LEU A 175 17.76 6.23 10.68
CA LEU A 175 17.57 5.18 9.67
C LEU A 175 17.46 5.76 8.25
N LYS A 176 17.24 7.06 8.10
CA LYS A 176 17.03 7.76 6.81
C LYS A 176 15.98 7.04 5.96
N SER A 177 14.88 6.66 6.61
CA SER A 177 13.76 5.95 6.01
C SER A 177 12.86 6.88 5.21
N THR A 178 12.33 6.40 4.08
CA THR A 178 11.30 7.12 3.31
C THR A 178 9.95 7.20 4.05
N ASN A 179 9.75 6.34 5.05
CA ASN A 179 8.57 6.32 5.93
C ASN A 179 8.61 7.43 7.01
N PHE A 180 9.71 8.20 7.09
CA PHE A 180 9.78 9.39 7.93
C PHE A 180 9.18 10.58 7.14
N HIS A 181 8.01 11.04 7.55
CA HIS A 181 7.18 11.97 6.81
C HIS A 181 7.30 13.41 7.32
N HIS A 182 6.64 14.37 6.64
CA HIS A 182 6.80 15.77 7.02
C HIS A 182 6.34 16.03 8.45
N GLU A 183 5.30 15.34 8.93
CA GLU A 183 4.83 15.46 10.31
C GLU A 183 5.92 15.09 11.30
N GLU A 184 6.67 14.00 11.08
CA GLU A 184 7.76 13.62 11.98
C GLU A 184 8.92 14.62 11.93
N PHE A 185 9.27 15.16 10.76
CA PHE A 185 10.31 16.20 10.68
C PHE A 185 9.90 17.46 11.46
N ILE A 186 8.67 17.91 11.28
CA ILE A 186 8.14 19.11 11.94
C ILE A 186 8.09 18.88 13.45
N LEU A 187 7.52 17.75 13.89
CA LEU A 187 7.40 17.42 15.30
C LEU A 187 8.77 17.30 15.98
N LEU A 188 9.75 16.64 15.34
CA LEU A 188 11.09 16.50 15.91
C LEU A 188 11.79 17.86 16.03
N ALA A 189 11.63 18.74 15.05
CA ALA A 189 12.16 20.10 15.12
C ALA A 189 11.50 20.92 16.25
N GLU A 190 10.18 20.77 16.46
CA GLU A 190 9.47 21.42 17.57
C GLU A 190 9.96 20.94 18.94
N LEU A 191 10.21 19.64 19.10
CA LEU A 191 10.75 19.06 20.33
C LEU A 191 12.13 19.64 20.66
N HIS A 192 13.01 19.79 19.66
CA HIS A 192 14.32 20.41 19.84
C HIS A 192 14.24 21.90 20.18
N LEU A 193 13.36 22.65 19.51
CA LEU A 193 13.13 24.07 19.83
C LEU A 193 12.65 24.25 21.26
N LYS A 194 11.72 23.40 21.72
CA LYS A 194 11.22 23.42 23.10
C LYS A 194 12.33 23.23 24.14
N ARG A 195 13.37 22.48 23.78
CA ARG A 195 14.57 22.22 24.61
C ARG A 195 15.67 23.27 24.44
N GLY A 196 15.47 24.27 23.57
CA GLY A 196 16.46 25.30 23.28
C GLY A 196 17.52 24.91 22.26
N ASP A 197 17.42 23.72 21.65
CA ASP A 197 18.36 23.26 20.62
C ASP A 197 17.93 23.73 19.23
N ARG A 198 18.15 25.02 18.98
CA ARG A 198 17.75 25.67 17.73
C ARG A 198 18.54 25.16 16.51
N GLU A 199 19.81 24.81 16.70
CA GLU A 199 20.65 24.30 15.61
C GLU A 199 20.17 22.92 15.18
N ARG A 200 19.92 22.00 16.13
CA ARG A 200 19.40 20.67 15.79
C ARG A 200 18.03 20.72 15.13
N ALA A 201 17.12 21.59 15.61
CA ALA A 201 15.82 21.78 14.99
C ALA A 201 15.92 22.21 13.51
N LYS A 202 16.87 23.10 13.21
CA LYS A 202 17.14 23.55 11.84
C LYS A 202 17.70 22.42 10.98
N GLU A 203 18.67 21.64 11.49
CA GLU A 203 19.23 20.48 10.78
C GLU A 203 18.16 19.44 10.43
N VAL A 204 17.23 19.19 11.35
CA VAL A 204 16.12 18.25 11.14
C VAL A 204 15.23 18.71 9.99
N LEU A 205 14.80 19.98 9.99
CA LEU A 205 14.00 20.51 8.88
C LEU A 205 14.78 20.59 7.56
N GLU A 206 16.09 20.84 7.61
CA GLU A 206 16.94 20.86 6.43
C GLU A 206 16.99 19.47 5.80
N THR A 207 17.22 18.45 6.63
CA THR A 207 17.15 17.04 6.24
C THR A 207 15.78 16.70 5.65
N GLY A 208 14.70 17.16 6.27
CA GLY A 208 13.35 17.00 5.73
C GLY A 208 13.18 17.64 4.35
N CYS A 209 13.65 18.89 4.19
CA CYS A 209 13.60 19.60 2.90
C CYS A 209 14.48 18.91 1.83
N GLN A 210 15.53 18.19 2.21
CA GLN A 210 16.33 17.41 1.26
C GLN A 210 15.64 16.08 0.89
N ALA A 211 14.99 15.42 1.86
CA ALA A 211 14.26 14.18 1.66
C ALA A 211 12.98 14.40 0.82
N LYS A 212 12.25 15.48 1.11
CA LYS A 212 10.95 15.83 0.52
C LYS A 212 10.98 17.25 -0.04
N VAL A 213 11.83 17.41 -1.05
CA VAL A 213 12.19 18.67 -1.71
C VAL A 213 11.04 19.64 -2.00
N ARG A 214 9.86 19.12 -2.36
CA ARG A 214 8.70 19.93 -2.77
C ARG A 214 7.58 20.00 -1.72
N ASP A 215 7.80 19.44 -0.53
CA ASP A 215 6.79 19.43 0.51
C ASP A 215 6.55 20.86 1.04
N VAL A 216 5.31 21.31 0.94
CA VAL A 216 4.91 22.68 1.31
C VAL A 216 4.90 22.85 2.83
N HIS A 217 4.47 21.83 3.57
CA HIS A 217 4.35 21.87 5.02
C HIS A 217 5.71 22.05 5.70
N LEU A 218 6.75 21.36 5.20
CA LEU A 218 8.13 21.54 5.71
C LEU A 218 8.62 22.98 5.54
N ARG A 219 8.28 23.60 4.42
CA ARG A 219 8.71 24.95 4.06
C ARG A 219 7.96 26.01 4.84
N GLU A 220 6.68 25.78 5.11
CA GLU A 220 5.88 26.60 6.01
C GLU A 220 6.39 26.49 7.45
N ALA A 221 6.66 25.27 7.93
CA ALA A 221 7.23 25.02 9.24
C ALA A 221 8.60 25.72 9.40
N TRP A 222 9.47 25.65 8.40
CA TRP A 222 10.75 26.37 8.39
C TRP A 222 10.60 27.88 8.65
N ARG A 223 9.67 28.53 7.92
CA ARG A 223 9.39 29.95 8.09
C ARG A 223 8.74 30.25 9.44
N ARG A 224 7.75 29.44 9.84
CA ARG A 224 7.05 29.55 11.13
C ARG A 224 8.02 29.50 12.32
N MET A 225 9.04 28.65 12.23
CA MET A 225 10.08 28.49 13.27
C MET A 225 11.18 29.57 13.22
N GLY A 226 11.07 30.53 12.30
CA GLY A 226 11.95 31.69 12.20
C GLY A 226 13.32 31.39 11.61
N PHE A 227 13.45 30.37 10.77
CA PHE A 227 14.73 30.01 10.12
C PHE A 227 14.99 30.79 8.80
N GLY A 228 14.17 31.79 8.48
CA GLY A 228 14.28 32.58 7.26
C GLY A 228 13.74 31.85 6.04
N ASP A 229 14.46 31.91 4.92
CA ASP A 229 14.05 31.24 3.68
C ASP A 229 14.43 29.74 3.70
N PRO A 230 13.50 28.85 3.33
CA PRO A 230 13.78 27.42 3.25
C PRO A 230 14.72 27.09 2.07
N PRO A 231 15.39 25.92 2.09
CA PRO A 231 16.24 25.47 0.99
C PRO A 231 15.51 25.54 -0.36
N PRO A 232 16.13 26.01 -1.46
CA PRO A 232 15.44 26.26 -2.73
C PRO A 232 14.84 24.98 -3.34
N ILE A 233 13.75 25.13 -4.10
CA ILE A 233 13.15 24.02 -4.86
C ILE A 233 13.86 23.89 -6.21
N PRO A 234 14.51 22.76 -6.54
CA PRO A 234 15.03 22.51 -7.87
C PRO A 234 13.87 22.38 -8.88
N PRO A 235 14.08 22.79 -10.14
CA PRO A 235 13.06 22.69 -11.17
C PRO A 235 12.62 21.23 -11.37
N ARG A 236 11.34 21.01 -11.72
CA ARG A 236 10.88 19.67 -12.08
C ARG A 236 11.55 19.24 -13.39
N LYS A 237 11.88 17.95 -13.52
CA LYS A 237 12.31 17.37 -14.81
C LYS A 237 11.18 17.42 -15.84
N LYS A 238 9.93 17.23 -15.39
CA LYS A 238 8.70 17.34 -16.20
C LYS A 238 7.78 18.35 -15.51
N ALA A 239 7.36 19.38 -16.26
CA ALA A 239 6.38 20.34 -15.75
C ALA A 239 5.06 19.64 -15.44
N LEU A 240 4.34 20.12 -14.42
CA LEU A 240 2.95 19.72 -14.23
C LEU A 240 2.13 20.20 -15.43
N PRO A 241 1.07 19.47 -15.81
CA PRO A 241 0.12 19.98 -16.79
C PRO A 241 -0.61 21.22 -16.24
N ASP A 242 -1.34 21.91 -17.11
CA ASP A 242 -2.23 22.97 -16.65
C ASP A 242 -3.38 22.36 -15.83
N LEU A 243 -3.45 22.76 -14.57
CA LEU A 243 -4.46 22.32 -13.61
C LEU A 243 -5.62 23.32 -13.51
N SER A 244 -5.59 24.40 -14.31
CA SER A 244 -6.69 25.35 -14.37
C SER A 244 -7.99 24.67 -14.80
N GLY A 245 -9.10 25.08 -14.20
CA GLY A 245 -10.41 24.51 -14.49
C GLY A 245 -10.75 23.21 -13.75
N PHE A 246 -9.95 22.76 -12.77
CA PHE A 246 -10.27 21.63 -11.90
C PHE A 246 -10.47 22.07 -10.43
N GLU A 247 -11.64 21.77 -9.87
CA GLU A 247 -11.89 21.77 -8.44
C GLU A 247 -11.68 20.35 -7.90
N LYS A 248 -10.95 20.20 -6.80
CA LYS A 248 -10.55 18.91 -6.21
C LYS A 248 -10.83 18.94 -4.73
N ILE A 249 -11.68 18.05 -4.27
CA ILE A 249 -12.16 18.00 -2.89
C ILE A 249 -11.69 16.66 -2.29
N PRO A 250 -10.55 16.63 -1.57
CA PRO A 250 -10.11 15.44 -0.87
C PRO A 250 -11.02 15.18 0.33
N VAL A 251 -11.48 13.94 0.47
CA VAL A 251 -12.44 13.53 1.50
C VAL A 251 -11.75 12.65 2.51
N ARG A 252 -11.67 13.13 3.76
CA ARG A 252 -11.00 12.42 4.86
C ARG A 252 -11.88 11.26 5.36
N THR A 253 -11.29 10.09 5.51
CA THR A 253 -11.96 8.88 5.98
C THR A 253 -11.37 8.37 7.30
N LYS A 254 -12.05 7.39 7.91
CA LYS A 254 -11.40 6.45 8.84
C LYS A 254 -10.32 5.62 8.10
N LEU A 255 -9.53 4.85 8.85
CA LEU A 255 -8.73 3.78 8.26
C LEU A 255 -9.68 2.75 7.61
N LEU A 256 -9.58 2.61 6.29
CA LEU A 256 -10.35 1.63 5.52
C LEU A 256 -9.58 0.31 5.49
N THR A 257 -10.30 -0.80 5.66
CA THR A 257 -9.70 -2.14 5.82
C THR A 257 -10.40 -3.17 4.94
N GLU A 258 -9.90 -4.42 4.95
CA GLU A 258 -10.54 -5.56 4.29
C GLU A 258 -11.95 -5.88 4.79
N ALA A 259 -12.42 -5.25 5.88
CA ALA A 259 -13.76 -5.39 6.43
C ALA A 259 -14.81 -4.45 5.79
N ASP A 260 -14.36 -3.47 5.01
CA ASP A 260 -15.21 -2.46 4.39
C ASP A 260 -15.46 -2.79 2.90
N ASP A 261 -16.66 -2.48 2.38
CA ASP A 261 -16.97 -2.61 0.94
C ASP A 261 -16.64 -1.30 0.21
N PRO A 262 -15.89 -1.33 -0.91
CA PRO A 262 -15.47 -0.11 -1.61
C PRO A 262 -16.61 0.80 -2.04
N ALA A 263 -17.69 0.24 -2.59
CA ALA A 263 -18.74 1.05 -3.20
C ALA A 263 -19.66 1.66 -2.13
N GLU A 264 -20.03 0.86 -1.13
CA GLU A 264 -20.78 1.35 0.03
C GLU A 264 -20.00 2.43 0.79
N THR A 265 -18.69 2.20 0.98
CA THR A 265 -17.80 3.14 1.66
C THR A 265 -17.73 4.46 0.89
N VAL A 266 -17.38 4.42 -0.39
CA VAL A 266 -17.26 5.63 -1.22
C VAL A 266 -18.56 6.43 -1.17
N LYS A 267 -19.70 5.78 -1.39
CA LYS A 267 -21.02 6.43 -1.30
C LYS A 267 -21.23 7.14 0.03
N SER A 268 -20.98 6.46 1.15
CA SER A 268 -21.23 7.00 2.49
C SER A 268 -20.45 8.28 2.82
N TYR A 269 -19.31 8.51 2.16
CA TYR A 269 -18.44 9.67 2.41
C TYR A 269 -18.69 10.86 1.49
N VAL A 270 -19.38 10.67 0.36
CA VAL A 270 -19.61 11.74 -0.63
C VAL A 270 -21.10 12.05 -0.85
N GLU A 271 -21.99 11.26 -0.25
CA GLU A 271 -23.43 11.46 -0.36
C GLU A 271 -23.83 12.86 0.15
N GLY A 272 -24.44 13.67 -0.73
CA GLY A 272 -24.87 15.04 -0.43
C GLY A 272 -24.03 16.15 -1.07
N ASP A 273 -22.77 15.87 -1.46
CA ASP A 273 -21.84 16.89 -2.00
C ASP A 273 -21.61 16.80 -3.52
N LEU A 274 -22.18 15.77 -4.16
CA LEU A 274 -21.99 15.47 -5.57
C LEU A 274 -22.91 16.30 -6.49
N LYS A 275 -22.35 16.70 -7.62
CA LYS A 275 -23.05 17.36 -8.74
C LYS A 275 -22.95 16.51 -9.99
N ARG A 276 -23.91 16.69 -10.90
CA ARG A 276 -23.85 16.08 -12.22
C ARG A 276 -22.57 16.53 -12.95
N GLY A 277 -21.83 15.57 -13.50
CA GLY A 277 -20.55 15.79 -14.17
C GLY A 277 -19.33 15.58 -13.27
N ASP A 278 -19.52 15.38 -11.96
CA ASP A 278 -18.42 15.02 -11.05
C ASP A 278 -17.89 13.62 -11.36
N VAL A 279 -16.59 13.43 -11.08
CA VAL A 279 -15.96 12.10 -11.04
C VAL A 279 -15.35 11.89 -9.66
N VAL A 280 -15.73 10.79 -9.00
CA VAL A 280 -15.15 10.39 -7.72
C VAL A 280 -13.96 9.47 -7.98
N ALA A 281 -12.76 10.00 -7.73
CA ALA A 281 -11.52 9.24 -7.77
C ALA A 281 -11.32 8.52 -6.43
N PHE A 282 -11.04 7.22 -6.50
CA PHE A 282 -10.77 6.37 -5.33
C PHE A 282 -9.39 5.71 -5.47
N SER A 283 -8.60 5.69 -4.39
CA SER A 283 -7.24 5.15 -4.39
C SER A 283 -7.19 3.67 -4.79
N SER A 284 -6.32 3.34 -5.75
CA SER A 284 -6.04 1.96 -6.18
C SER A 284 -5.51 1.09 -5.03
N CYS A 285 -4.58 1.63 -4.24
CA CYS A 285 -4.00 0.96 -3.08
C CYS A 285 -5.08 0.60 -2.05
N VAL A 286 -5.96 1.55 -1.70
CA VAL A 286 -7.02 1.30 -0.73
C VAL A 286 -8.09 0.35 -1.26
N ALA A 287 -8.44 0.45 -2.54
CA ALA A 287 -9.30 -0.55 -3.18
C ALA A 287 -8.71 -1.97 -3.09
N ALA A 288 -7.40 -2.12 -3.29
CA ALA A 288 -6.73 -3.42 -3.17
C ALA A 288 -6.71 -3.96 -1.73
N ILE A 289 -6.54 -3.09 -0.72
CA ILE A 289 -6.67 -3.45 0.70
C ILE A 289 -8.07 -4.01 0.97
N MET A 290 -9.11 -3.30 0.53
CA MET A 290 -10.51 -3.70 0.72
C MET A 290 -10.86 -5.01 -0.01
N GLU A 291 -10.20 -5.30 -1.13
CA GLU A 291 -10.29 -6.59 -1.83
C GLU A 291 -9.41 -7.70 -1.22
N GLY A 292 -8.54 -7.36 -0.26
CA GLY A 292 -7.60 -8.31 0.37
C GLY A 292 -6.41 -8.69 -0.51
N ARG A 293 -6.14 -7.93 -1.58
CA ARG A 293 -5.11 -8.21 -2.59
C ARG A 293 -3.75 -7.66 -2.15
N MET A 294 -3.17 -8.31 -1.15
CA MET A 294 -1.92 -7.89 -0.53
C MET A 294 -1.12 -9.07 0.04
N LEU A 295 0.21 -8.98 -0.01
CA LEU A 295 1.14 -9.96 0.54
C LEU A 295 1.99 -9.35 1.65
N MET A 296 2.11 -10.05 2.78
CA MET A 296 2.77 -9.55 3.97
C MET A 296 4.22 -10.03 4.09
N GLU A 297 5.12 -9.14 4.51
CA GLU A 297 6.45 -9.52 4.94
C GLU A 297 6.47 -10.62 6.00
N GLY A 298 7.49 -11.47 5.93
CA GLY A 298 7.65 -12.60 6.86
C GLY A 298 6.62 -13.72 6.73
N THR A 299 5.64 -13.62 5.82
CA THR A 299 4.60 -14.66 5.62
C THR A 299 4.76 -15.42 4.31
N VAL A 300 5.43 -14.83 3.32
CA VAL A 300 5.57 -15.37 1.96
C VAL A 300 6.97 -15.96 1.76
N PRO A 301 7.08 -17.26 1.38
CA PRO A 301 8.36 -17.84 1.02
C PRO A 301 8.94 -17.22 -0.26
N ILE A 302 10.09 -16.56 -0.16
CA ILE A 302 10.74 -15.90 -1.30
C ILE A 302 11.50 -16.91 -2.17
N SER A 303 11.07 -17.08 -3.42
CA SER A 303 11.71 -17.99 -4.37
C SER A 303 13.11 -17.52 -4.80
N ARG A 304 13.90 -18.44 -5.38
CA ARG A 304 15.19 -18.07 -6.00
C ARG A 304 14.99 -17.14 -7.20
N LEU A 305 13.92 -17.34 -7.95
CA LEU A 305 13.57 -16.49 -9.09
C LEU A 305 13.23 -15.07 -8.62
N ALA A 306 12.42 -14.90 -7.58
CA ALA A 306 12.12 -13.59 -7.00
C ALA A 306 13.39 -12.84 -6.58
N ARG A 307 14.30 -13.51 -5.86
CA ARG A 307 15.60 -12.94 -5.46
C ARG A 307 16.48 -12.55 -6.64
N PHE A 308 16.43 -13.32 -7.72
CA PHE A 308 17.17 -13.02 -8.94
C PHE A 308 16.55 -11.81 -9.66
N THR A 309 15.24 -11.81 -9.85
CA THR A 309 14.48 -10.71 -10.46
C THR A 309 14.70 -9.39 -9.73
N SER A 310 14.59 -9.39 -8.40
CA SER A 310 14.74 -8.15 -7.60
C SER A 310 16.15 -7.56 -7.73
N ARG A 311 17.19 -8.40 -7.75
CA ARG A 311 18.58 -7.96 -7.96
C ARG A 311 18.82 -7.37 -9.35
N LEU A 312 18.13 -7.85 -10.38
CA LEU A 312 18.24 -7.29 -11.74
C LEU A 312 17.55 -5.93 -11.87
N ILE A 313 16.49 -5.71 -11.10
CA ILE A 313 15.71 -4.47 -11.11
C ILE A 313 16.27 -3.43 -10.15
N ALA A 314 17.02 -3.84 -9.13
CA ALA A 314 17.63 -2.99 -8.11
C ALA A 314 18.62 -1.96 -8.69
N GLY A 315 18.09 -0.87 -9.24
CA GLY A 315 18.78 0.41 -9.36
C GLY A 315 18.63 1.13 -8.03
N ARG A 316 19.70 1.20 -7.23
CA ARG A 316 19.72 2.06 -6.04
C ARG A 316 19.85 3.50 -6.50
N HIS A 317 18.81 4.30 -6.31
CA HIS A 317 18.88 5.75 -6.49
C HIS A 317 18.90 6.41 -5.10
N PRO A 318 20.07 6.78 -4.56
CA PRO A 318 20.09 7.59 -3.36
C PRO A 318 19.43 8.94 -3.67
N VAL A 319 18.38 9.28 -2.92
CA VAL A 319 17.76 10.62 -2.95
C VAL A 319 18.15 11.31 -1.65
N GLY A 320 19.13 12.23 -1.70
CA GLY A 320 19.52 13.02 -0.53
C GLY A 320 20.04 12.22 0.68
N GLY A 321 20.63 11.04 0.45
CA GLY A 321 21.09 10.15 1.53
C GLY A 321 20.01 9.24 2.13
N PHE A 322 18.76 9.35 1.65
CA PHE A 322 17.68 8.41 1.94
C PHE A 322 17.72 7.25 0.93
N THR A 323 17.53 6.03 1.41
CA THR A 323 17.46 4.86 0.55
C THR A 323 16.06 4.75 -0.05
N SER A 324 15.89 5.20 -1.29
CA SER A 324 14.73 4.84 -2.10
C SER A 324 15.15 3.74 -3.07
N SER A 325 14.42 2.63 -3.08
CA SER A 325 14.55 1.58 -4.08
C SER A 325 13.28 1.55 -4.90
N ALA A 326 13.37 1.19 -6.19
CA ALA A 326 12.19 0.97 -7.00
C ALA A 326 11.31 -0.13 -6.37
N PRO A 327 9.98 -0.07 -6.48
CA PRO A 327 9.06 -1.04 -5.85
C PRO A 327 9.41 -2.52 -6.10
N MET A 328 9.95 -2.83 -7.27
CA MET A 328 10.33 -4.19 -7.69
C MET A 328 11.76 -4.60 -7.29
N ALA A 329 12.51 -3.74 -6.61
CA ALA A 329 13.83 -4.05 -6.07
C ALA A 329 13.77 -4.85 -4.75
N ASN A 330 12.59 -4.87 -4.11
CA ASN A 330 12.28 -5.76 -3.01
C ASN A 330 11.99 -7.19 -3.52
N ALA A 331 12.51 -8.20 -2.82
CA ALA A 331 12.28 -9.60 -3.17
C ALA A 331 10.83 -10.04 -2.92
N LEU A 332 10.12 -9.46 -1.94
CA LEU A 332 8.70 -9.71 -1.75
C LEU A 332 7.87 -9.17 -2.92
N SER A 333 8.18 -7.98 -3.42
CA SER A 333 7.50 -7.41 -4.60
C SER A 333 7.74 -8.23 -5.86
N ALA A 334 8.98 -8.71 -6.06
CA ALA A 334 9.27 -9.63 -7.16
C ALA A 334 8.54 -10.98 -7.01
N GLN A 335 8.42 -11.51 -5.79
CA GLN A 335 7.62 -12.71 -5.51
C GLN A 335 6.12 -12.44 -5.75
N THR A 336 5.62 -11.26 -5.39
CA THR A 336 4.24 -10.82 -5.64
C THR A 336 3.95 -10.80 -7.14
N ALA A 337 4.86 -10.24 -7.95
CA ALA A 337 4.72 -10.24 -9.41
C ALA A 337 4.70 -11.67 -9.99
N LEU A 338 5.53 -12.57 -9.48
CA LEU A 338 5.54 -13.98 -9.89
C LEU A 338 4.22 -14.68 -9.55
N GLU A 339 3.69 -14.44 -8.36
CA GLU A 339 2.41 -15.01 -7.94
C GLU A 339 1.25 -14.38 -8.71
N GLU A 340 1.32 -13.11 -9.08
CA GLU A 340 0.26 -12.42 -9.81
C GLU A 340 0.18 -12.84 -11.27
N VAL A 341 1.31 -12.83 -12.00
CA VAL A 341 1.30 -13.03 -13.45
C VAL A 341 2.00 -14.29 -13.95
N GLY A 342 2.62 -15.05 -13.04
CA GLY A 342 3.28 -16.32 -13.34
C GLY A 342 4.77 -16.21 -13.68
N SER A 343 5.48 -17.32 -13.50
CA SER A 343 6.95 -17.36 -13.60
C SER A 343 7.48 -17.18 -15.03
N LEU A 344 6.86 -17.85 -16.01
CA LEU A 344 7.29 -17.75 -17.41
C LEU A 344 7.15 -16.34 -17.97
N ARG A 345 6.07 -15.63 -17.62
CA ARG A 345 5.82 -14.26 -18.06
C ARG A 345 6.83 -13.28 -17.46
N ILE A 346 7.17 -13.43 -16.18
CA ILE A 346 8.23 -12.62 -15.56
C ILE A 346 9.60 -12.89 -16.20
N LEU A 347 9.93 -14.15 -16.49
CA LEU A 347 11.16 -14.48 -17.21
C LEU A 347 11.22 -13.83 -18.60
N ALA A 348 10.12 -13.91 -19.37
CA ALA A 348 10.01 -13.23 -20.65
C ALA A 348 10.14 -11.70 -20.51
N ALA A 349 9.54 -11.11 -19.47
CA ALA A 349 9.63 -9.69 -19.19
C ALA A 349 11.05 -9.25 -18.84
N ILE A 350 11.81 -10.04 -18.08
CA ILE A 350 13.23 -9.78 -17.80
C ILE A 350 14.04 -9.74 -19.10
N VAL A 351 13.84 -10.71 -19.99
CA VAL A 351 14.53 -10.75 -21.29
C VAL A 351 14.15 -9.53 -22.14
N ALA A 352 12.86 -9.20 -22.23
CA ALA A 352 12.38 -8.05 -22.98
C ALA A 352 12.92 -6.72 -22.40
N GLY A 353 12.97 -6.59 -21.08
CA GLY A 353 13.58 -5.43 -20.40
C GLY A 353 15.07 -5.30 -20.70
N GLY A 354 15.80 -6.42 -20.73
CA GLY A 354 17.22 -6.45 -21.13
C GLY A 354 17.43 -6.00 -22.58
N ILE A 355 16.62 -6.52 -23.51
CA ILE A 355 16.65 -6.10 -24.93
C ILE A 355 16.31 -4.61 -25.06
N GLY A 356 15.27 -4.14 -24.35
CA GLY A 356 14.89 -2.74 -24.33
C GLY A 356 16.07 -1.84 -23.92
N LYS A 357 16.75 -2.16 -22.82
CA LYS A 357 17.94 -1.43 -22.36
C LYS A 357 19.06 -1.41 -23.41
N LEU A 358 19.32 -2.53 -24.09
CA LEU A 358 20.32 -2.61 -25.17
C LEU A 358 19.95 -1.72 -26.37
N LEU A 359 18.65 -1.52 -26.62
CA LEU A 359 18.13 -0.65 -27.68
C LEU A 359 17.88 0.80 -27.23
N GLY A 360 18.24 1.16 -25.99
CA GLY A 360 17.97 2.48 -25.42
C GLY A 360 16.49 2.79 -25.19
N LYS A 361 15.65 1.76 -25.03
CA LYS A 361 14.21 1.86 -24.77
C LYS A 361 13.87 1.34 -23.37
N ASP A 362 13.34 2.21 -22.53
CA ASP A 362 12.89 1.84 -21.20
C ASP A 362 11.47 1.24 -21.20
N GLY A 363 11.11 0.54 -20.12
CA GLY A 363 9.73 0.11 -19.85
C GLY A 363 9.28 -1.21 -20.48
N TRP A 364 10.08 -1.85 -21.34
CA TRP A 364 9.70 -3.11 -22.01
C TRP A 364 9.43 -4.28 -21.04
N PHE A 365 10.05 -4.24 -19.86
CA PHE A 365 9.70 -5.16 -18.77
C PHE A 365 8.20 -5.08 -18.44
N TYR A 366 7.67 -3.88 -18.18
CA TYR A 366 6.27 -3.69 -17.79
C TYR A 366 5.31 -3.95 -18.95
N VAL A 367 5.72 -3.69 -20.20
CA VAL A 367 4.92 -4.04 -21.39
C VAL A 367 4.64 -5.55 -21.44
N VAL A 368 5.65 -6.38 -21.17
CA VAL A 368 5.50 -7.84 -21.20
C VAL A 368 4.89 -8.38 -19.89
N ALA A 369 5.33 -7.88 -18.74
CA ALA A 369 4.83 -8.28 -17.42
C ALA A 369 3.34 -7.97 -17.25
N GLY A 370 2.87 -6.86 -17.86
CA GLY A 370 1.47 -6.46 -17.88
C GLY A 370 1.12 -5.40 -16.83
N PRO A 371 -0.07 -4.79 -16.97
CA PRO A 371 -0.49 -3.64 -16.17
C PRO A 371 -0.64 -3.95 -14.67
N GLN A 372 -0.99 -5.19 -14.29
CA GLN A 372 -1.08 -5.57 -12.88
C GLN A 372 0.28 -5.53 -12.16
N VAL A 373 1.38 -5.83 -12.86
CA VAL A 373 2.74 -5.72 -12.28
C VAL A 373 3.15 -4.25 -12.13
N ALA A 374 2.67 -3.36 -13.00
CA ALA A 374 2.95 -1.93 -12.90
C ALA A 374 2.22 -1.25 -11.73
N GLN A 375 1.12 -1.85 -11.25
CA GLN A 375 0.36 -1.39 -10.09
C GLN A 375 0.86 -1.94 -8.74
N ILE A 376 1.91 -2.77 -8.76
CA ILE A 376 2.46 -3.30 -7.50
C ILE A 376 3.12 -2.16 -6.74
N ASP A 377 2.59 -1.87 -5.56
CA ASP A 377 3.16 -0.92 -4.62
C ASP A 377 3.96 -1.66 -3.55
N ASP A 378 5.12 -1.10 -3.21
CA ASP A 378 6.11 -1.75 -2.35
C ASP A 378 5.87 -1.39 -0.88
N ILE A 379 6.63 -2.05 -0.02
CA ILE A 379 6.71 -1.78 1.41
C ILE A 379 6.99 -0.29 1.62
N LEU A 380 6.39 0.27 2.66
CA LEU A 380 6.39 1.70 3.02
C LEU A 380 5.61 2.59 2.04
N GLY A 381 4.92 2.02 1.03
CA GLY A 381 4.02 2.75 0.13
C GLY A 381 2.61 2.97 0.69
N SER A 382 2.25 2.20 1.72
CA SER A 382 0.92 2.24 2.36
C SER A 382 0.99 2.77 3.79
N LEU A 383 -0.17 3.16 4.34
CA LEU A 383 -0.30 3.59 5.74
C LEU A 383 -0.29 2.40 6.72
N PRO A 384 0.19 2.60 7.97
CA PRO A 384 -0.04 1.66 9.08
C PRO A 384 -1.51 1.22 9.21
N PRO A 385 -1.82 -0.08 9.43
CA PRO A 385 -0.92 -1.20 9.69
C PRO A 385 -0.36 -1.89 8.42
N TYR A 386 -0.54 -1.31 7.25
CA TYR A 386 -0.26 -1.95 5.96
C TYR A 386 1.10 -1.58 5.35
N ASP A 387 1.90 -0.76 6.02
CA ASP A 387 3.21 -0.24 5.55
C ASP A 387 4.33 -1.30 5.44
N TYR A 388 4.05 -2.57 5.76
CA TYR A 388 4.94 -3.72 5.53
C TYR A 388 4.32 -4.80 4.63
N TYR A 389 3.28 -4.43 3.89
CA TYR A 389 2.67 -5.25 2.85
C TYR A 389 3.12 -4.76 1.48
N VAL A 390 3.17 -5.68 0.52
CA VAL A 390 3.16 -5.36 -0.90
C VAL A 390 1.73 -5.42 -1.39
N MET A 391 1.26 -4.31 -1.96
CA MET A 391 -0.08 -4.19 -2.51
C MET A 391 -0.08 -4.56 -3.98
N LEU A 392 -1.08 -5.34 -4.39
CA LEU A 392 -1.36 -5.54 -5.81
C LEU A 392 -2.34 -4.47 -6.28
N GLY A 393 -2.48 -4.31 -7.60
CA GLY A 393 -3.62 -3.56 -8.15
C GLY A 393 -4.95 -4.27 -7.87
N PRO A 394 -6.08 -3.54 -7.82
CA PRO A 394 -7.42 -4.14 -7.73
C PRO A 394 -7.67 -5.17 -8.83
N GLY A 395 -8.52 -6.17 -8.54
CA GLY A 395 -8.76 -7.31 -9.42
C GLY A 395 -9.36 -6.90 -10.77
N ASP A 396 -10.45 -6.12 -10.73
CA ASP A 396 -11.08 -5.52 -11.91
C ASP A 396 -11.48 -4.06 -11.61
N PRO A 397 -10.57 -3.09 -11.83
CA PRO A 397 -10.82 -1.70 -11.48
C PRO A 397 -11.91 -1.04 -12.35
N TYR A 398 -12.20 -1.57 -13.55
CA TYR A 398 -13.28 -1.07 -14.41
C TYR A 398 -14.64 -1.52 -13.90
N LEU A 399 -14.77 -2.81 -13.56
CA LEU A 399 -15.98 -3.33 -12.94
C LEU A 399 -16.28 -2.62 -11.61
N LEU A 400 -15.24 -2.41 -10.79
CA LEU A 400 -15.36 -1.67 -9.54
C LEU A 400 -15.81 -0.23 -9.75
N SER A 401 -15.18 0.49 -10.69
CA SER A 401 -15.56 1.88 -11.02
C SER A 401 -17.01 1.97 -11.50
N ASN A 402 -17.45 1.07 -12.37
CA ASN A 402 -18.84 1.01 -12.83
C ASN A 402 -19.82 0.65 -11.71
N ARG A 403 -19.42 -0.16 -10.74
CA ARG A 403 -20.23 -0.41 -9.54
C ARG A 403 -20.37 0.86 -8.70
N ILE A 404 -19.26 1.53 -8.39
CA ILE A 404 -19.26 2.77 -7.60
C ILE A 404 -20.14 3.84 -8.28
N SER A 405 -19.93 4.11 -9.57
CA SER A 405 -20.72 5.10 -10.32
C SER A 405 -22.24 4.83 -10.25
N ARG A 406 -22.66 3.55 -10.39
CA ARG A 406 -24.08 3.18 -10.24
C ARG A 406 -24.63 3.45 -8.84
N GLU A 407 -23.83 3.26 -7.80
CA GLU A 407 -24.25 3.51 -6.41
C GLU A 407 -24.29 5.01 -6.07
N LEU A 408 -23.48 5.83 -6.75
CA LEU A 408 -23.45 7.29 -6.60
C LEU A 408 -24.60 8.01 -7.34
N GLY A 409 -25.15 7.40 -8.39
CA GLY A 409 -26.32 7.91 -9.11
C GLY A 409 -26.03 8.46 -10.50
N GLU A 410 -27.10 8.82 -11.22
CA GLU A 410 -27.00 9.20 -12.64
C GLU A 410 -26.18 10.48 -12.85
N GLY A 411 -25.24 10.41 -13.81
CA GLY A 411 -24.42 11.55 -14.18
C GLY A 411 -23.26 11.84 -13.22
N VAL A 412 -22.89 10.90 -12.37
CA VAL A 412 -21.65 10.92 -11.58
C VAL A 412 -20.76 9.76 -12.02
N GLY A 413 -19.53 10.07 -12.41
CA GLY A 413 -18.53 9.05 -12.75
C GLY A 413 -17.75 8.59 -11.52
N ALA A 414 -17.08 7.45 -11.64
CA ALA A 414 -16.11 6.99 -10.66
C ALA A 414 -14.88 6.43 -11.35
N ALA A 415 -13.74 6.51 -10.68
CA ALA A 415 -12.49 5.96 -11.17
C ALA A 415 -11.62 5.44 -10.04
N ILE A 416 -10.92 4.35 -10.30
CA ILE A 416 -9.82 3.90 -9.48
C ILE A 416 -8.53 4.56 -10.00
N VAL A 417 -7.83 5.27 -9.13
CA VAL A 417 -6.68 6.11 -9.50
C VAL A 417 -5.47 5.74 -8.67
N ASP A 418 -4.33 5.58 -9.34
CA ASP A 418 -3.00 5.56 -8.75
C ASP A 418 -2.32 6.91 -9.03
N ALA A 419 -1.97 7.68 -8.00
CA ALA A 419 -1.39 9.02 -8.14
C ALA A 419 -0.19 9.19 -7.21
N ASN A 420 0.80 9.96 -7.67
CA ASN A 420 2.01 10.23 -6.89
C ASN A 420 2.50 11.68 -7.05
N ASP A 421 3.41 12.08 -6.15
CA ASP A 421 3.90 13.46 -6.08
C ASP A 421 4.87 13.84 -7.22
N LEU A 422 5.22 12.87 -8.09
CA LEU A 422 6.09 13.10 -9.24
C LEU A 422 5.38 13.79 -10.40
N GLY A 423 4.07 14.01 -10.32
CA GLY A 423 3.29 14.60 -11.41
C GLY A 423 2.61 13.56 -12.30
N ILE A 424 2.43 12.33 -11.80
CA ILE A 424 1.87 11.22 -12.56
C ILE A 424 0.66 10.70 -11.79
N ALA A 425 -0.49 10.74 -12.45
CA ALA A 425 -1.69 10.02 -12.05
C ALA A 425 -2.08 9.08 -13.19
N TRP A 426 -2.60 7.91 -12.84
CA TRP A 426 -3.07 6.89 -13.74
C TRP A 426 -4.45 6.42 -13.29
N ALA A 427 -5.46 6.61 -14.15
CA ALA A 427 -6.77 6.02 -13.95
C ALA A 427 -6.71 4.54 -14.35
N VAL A 428 -6.36 3.67 -13.39
CA VAL A 428 -6.18 2.22 -13.61
C VAL A 428 -7.47 1.53 -14.03
N GLY A 429 -8.62 2.10 -13.68
CA GLY A 429 -9.93 1.78 -14.21
C GLY A 429 -10.91 2.92 -13.94
N TYR A 430 -11.95 3.02 -14.75
CA TYR A 430 -12.92 4.11 -14.68
C TYR A 430 -14.27 3.67 -15.22
N SER A 431 -15.35 4.32 -14.76
CA SER A 431 -16.71 4.03 -15.19
C SER A 431 -16.97 4.52 -16.61
N ASP A 432 -17.99 3.95 -17.24
CA ASP A 432 -18.38 4.33 -18.59
C ASP A 432 -18.66 5.84 -18.68
N GLY A 433 -18.20 6.46 -19.77
CA GLY A 433 -18.34 7.89 -20.00
C GLY A 433 -17.24 8.76 -19.40
N VAL A 434 -16.41 8.29 -18.47
CA VAL A 434 -15.34 9.12 -17.87
C VAL A 434 -14.22 9.45 -18.88
N ASP A 435 -13.85 10.72 -18.99
CA ASP A 435 -12.62 11.17 -19.67
C ASP A 435 -11.41 10.95 -18.76
N ALA A 436 -10.79 9.78 -18.90
CA ALA A 436 -9.62 9.38 -18.12
C ALA A 436 -8.45 10.35 -18.26
N LYS A 437 -8.22 10.96 -19.43
CA LYS A 437 -7.08 11.88 -19.63
C LYS A 437 -7.30 13.20 -18.91
N ALA A 438 -8.52 13.71 -18.95
CA ALA A 438 -8.88 14.90 -18.18
C ALA A 438 -8.77 14.63 -16.68
N LEU A 439 -9.22 13.46 -16.21
CA LEU A 439 -9.10 13.06 -14.81
C LEU A 439 -7.63 12.94 -14.36
N GLU A 440 -6.80 12.23 -15.13
CA GLU A 440 -5.36 12.09 -14.87
C GLU A 440 -4.65 13.44 -14.82
N THR A 441 -5.07 14.38 -15.68
CA THR A 441 -4.58 15.76 -15.65
C THR A 441 -4.96 16.45 -14.33
N GLY A 442 -6.24 16.40 -13.95
CA GLY A 442 -6.73 17.01 -12.71
C GLY A 442 -6.07 16.42 -11.46
N MET A 443 -5.74 15.13 -11.47
CA MET A 443 -5.12 14.41 -10.35
C MET A 443 -3.59 14.48 -10.33
N ALA A 444 -2.95 15.13 -11.31
CA ALA A 444 -1.49 15.07 -11.48
C ALA A 444 -0.69 15.70 -10.31
N ASP A 445 -1.27 16.58 -9.50
CA ASP A 445 -0.64 17.12 -8.29
C ASP A 445 -0.96 16.31 -7.02
N ASN A 446 -1.63 15.16 -7.17
CA ASN A 446 -1.95 14.22 -6.10
C ASN A 446 -2.71 14.85 -4.91
N PRO A 447 -3.96 15.33 -5.11
CA PRO A 447 -4.74 15.95 -4.04
C PRO A 447 -5.09 14.98 -2.90
N ALA A 448 -5.00 13.66 -3.13
CA ALA A 448 -5.22 12.64 -2.11
C ALA A 448 -4.09 12.59 -1.06
N GLY A 449 -2.89 13.07 -1.39
CA GLY A 449 -1.69 12.88 -0.58
C GLY A 449 -1.22 11.42 -0.53
N ASN A 450 -0.04 11.20 0.07
CA ASN A 450 0.61 9.88 0.18
C ASN A 450 0.94 9.49 1.63
N GLN A 451 0.43 10.23 2.62
CA GLN A 451 0.86 10.13 4.01
C GLN A 451 -0.38 10.11 4.93
N ASP A 452 -0.25 10.60 6.16
CA ASP A 452 -1.26 10.50 7.21
C ASP A 452 -2.54 11.35 6.99
N GLN A 453 -2.74 11.93 5.79
CA GLN A 453 -3.94 12.70 5.43
C GLN A 453 -5.23 11.87 5.51
N MET A 454 -5.13 10.58 5.19
CA MET A 454 -6.27 9.64 5.13
C MET A 454 -7.39 10.13 4.22
N THR A 455 -7.05 10.59 3.01
CA THR A 455 -7.97 11.11 2.00
C THR A 455 -8.00 10.26 0.73
N PRO A 456 -8.36 8.96 0.80
CA PRO A 456 -8.32 8.05 -0.34
C PRO A 456 -9.42 8.32 -1.38
N ILE A 457 -10.37 9.21 -1.08
CA ILE A 457 -11.45 9.63 -1.96
C ILE A 457 -11.22 11.10 -2.33
N VAL A 458 -11.31 11.42 -3.62
CA VAL A 458 -11.25 12.79 -4.12
C VAL A 458 -12.40 13.01 -5.10
N VAL A 459 -13.24 14.02 -4.83
CA VAL A 459 -14.22 14.49 -5.82
C VAL A 459 -13.51 15.45 -6.77
N VAL A 460 -13.53 15.14 -8.07
CA VAL A 460 -12.94 15.97 -9.13
C VAL A 460 -14.06 16.57 -9.97
N ARG A 461 -14.02 17.90 -10.13
CA ARG A 461 -15.03 18.68 -10.84
C ARG A 461 -14.40 19.66 -11.81
N ARG A 462 -15.02 19.89 -12.97
CA ARG A 462 -14.67 20.98 -13.89
C ARG A 462 -15.26 22.31 -13.42
N ALA A 463 -14.45 23.36 -13.36
CA ALA A 463 -14.82 24.64 -12.75
C ALA A 463 -15.59 25.61 -13.67
N ALA A 464 -16.01 25.22 -14.88
CA ALA A 464 -16.72 26.10 -15.83
C ALA A 464 -18.06 25.51 -16.31
N GLU A 465 -19.13 26.30 -16.19
CA GLU A 465 -20.43 26.01 -16.79
C GLU A 465 -20.32 26.10 -18.33
N GLY A 466 -20.46 24.97 -19.02
CA GLY A 466 -20.60 24.92 -20.49
C GLY A 466 -19.52 24.19 -21.27
N GLU A 467 -18.42 23.75 -20.64
CA GLU A 467 -17.50 22.79 -21.26
C GLU A 467 -17.95 21.34 -20.98
N VAL A 468 -17.66 20.44 -21.94
CA VAL A 468 -17.92 18.99 -21.81
C VAL A 468 -17.36 18.53 -20.46
N GLY A 469 -18.23 18.03 -19.58
CA GLY A 469 -17.83 17.60 -18.23
C GLY A 469 -16.78 16.50 -18.26
N LEU A 470 -16.33 16.03 -17.10
CA LEU A 470 -15.48 14.83 -17.03
C LEU A 470 -16.19 13.56 -17.51
N LEU A 471 -17.48 13.68 -17.84
CA LEU A 471 -18.29 12.69 -18.52
C LEU A 471 -18.47 13.11 -19.98
N THR A 472 -18.01 12.26 -20.88
CA THR A 472 -18.37 12.28 -22.30
C THR A 472 -19.85 11.93 -22.46
N SER A 473 -20.57 12.67 -23.30
CA SER A 473 -21.96 12.36 -23.62
C SER A 473 -22.04 10.99 -24.30
N SER A 474 -22.78 10.07 -23.69
CA SER A 474 -23.14 8.78 -24.30
C SER A 474 -23.90 9.03 -25.61
N HIS A 475 -23.43 8.44 -26.70
CA HIS A 475 -24.19 8.37 -27.95
C HIS A 475 -25.29 7.31 -27.88
#